data_AF-A0A4D4KPR6-F1
#
_entry.id   AF-A0A4D4KPR6-F1
#
_cell.length_a   1.000
_cell.length_b   1.000
_cell.length_c   1.000
_cell.angle_alpha   90.00
_cell.angle_beta   90.00
_cell.angle_gamma   90.00
#
_symmetry.space_group_name_H-M   'P 1'
#
loop_
_entity.id
_entity.type
_entity.pdbx_description
1 polymer ?
#
loop_
_entity_poly.entity_id
_entity_poly.type
_entity_poly.pdbx_seq_one_letter_code
_entity_poly.pdbx_strand_id
1 'polypeptide(L)'
;MGLRVHPADAGEGRGPAGVVYNFCVAGPSQGSGVGVGLLRAALARARAQSLGALFTATTGGGGLFLRYGFAPTTVRLAPSRWVESLDPRRDARILARTV
;
A
#
# COMPACT_ATOMS: atom_id res chain seq x y z
N MET A 1 9.76 -6.74 -2.21
CA MET A 1 8.52 -5.92 -2.19
C MET A 1 8.18 -5.51 -3.62
N GLY A 2 6.89 -5.43 -3.95
CA GLY A 2 6.42 -4.95 -5.25
C GLY A 2 5.39 -3.83 -5.13
N LEU A 3 5.30 -3.02 -6.19
CA LEU A 3 4.27 -1.99 -6.40
C LEU A 3 3.48 -2.36 -7.65
N ARG A 4 2.17 -2.57 -7.53
CA ARG A 4 1.27 -2.83 -8.66
C ARG A 4 0.40 -1.61 -8.90
N VAL A 5 0.30 -1.16 -10.14
CA VAL A 5 -0.60 -0.07 -10.53
C VAL A 5 -1.96 -0.65 -10.88
N HIS A 6 -3.00 -0.02 -10.37
CA HIS A 6 -4.38 -0.24 -10.71
C HIS A 6 -4.91 1.00 -11.43
N PRO A 7 -5.53 0.84 -12.61
CA PRO A 7 -6.13 1.97 -13.31
C PRO A 7 -7.23 2.60 -12.44
N ALA A 8 -7.57 3.85 -12.74
CA ALA A 8 -8.75 4.49 -12.19
C ALA A 8 -9.98 3.63 -12.49
N ASP A 9 -10.77 3.30 -11.46
CA ASP A 9 -12.08 2.70 -11.68
C ASP A 9 -12.97 3.74 -12.37
N ALA A 10 -13.57 3.36 -13.49
CA ALA A 10 -14.39 4.25 -14.32
C ALA A 10 -15.68 4.63 -13.56
N GLY A 11 -15.65 5.74 -12.82
CA GLY A 11 -16.82 6.25 -12.12
C GLY A 11 -16.54 7.14 -10.91
N GLU A 12 -15.35 7.08 -10.31
CA GLU A 12 -15.08 7.76 -9.02
C GLU A 12 -14.20 9.02 -9.10
N GLY A 13 -13.79 9.45 -10.31
CA GLY A 13 -12.93 10.64 -10.47
C GLY A 13 -11.55 10.52 -9.80
N ARG A 14 -11.19 9.32 -9.31
CA ARG A 14 -9.89 9.05 -8.71
C ARG A 14 -8.88 8.67 -9.78
N GLY A 15 -7.68 9.26 -9.70
CA GLY A 15 -6.54 8.86 -10.53
C GLY A 15 -6.07 7.43 -10.25
N PRO A 16 -5.11 6.92 -11.05
CA PRO A 16 -4.58 5.57 -10.85
C PRO A 16 -4.01 5.39 -9.45
N ALA A 17 -4.15 4.19 -8.89
CA ALA A 17 -3.72 3.86 -7.55
C ALA A 17 -2.64 2.78 -7.55
N GLY A 18 -1.78 2.78 -6.55
CA GLY A 18 -0.75 1.76 -6.38
C GLY A 18 -1.02 0.87 -5.17
N VAL A 19 -0.70 -0.42 -5.29
CA VAL A 19 -0.75 -1.38 -4.18
C VAL A 19 0.66 -1.86 -3.87
N VAL A 20 1.09 -1.67 -2.63
CA VAL A 20 2.34 -2.21 -2.08
C VAL A 20 2.08 -3.60 -1.51
N TYR A 21 2.75 -4.60 -2.06
CA TYR A 21 2.62 -6.01 -1.67
C TYR A 21 3.99 -6.67 -1.43
N ASN A 22 3.97 -7.80 -0.71
CA ASN A 22 5.19 -8.53 -0.30
C ASN A 22 6.22 -7.59 0.37
N PHE A 23 5.73 -6.67 1.21
CA PHE A 23 6.56 -5.78 2.01
C PHE A 23 7.08 -6.56 3.22
N CYS A 24 8.19 -7.25 3.03
CA CYS A 24 8.88 -8.00 4.07
C CYS A 24 10.36 -7.61 4.06
N VAL A 25 10.95 -7.53 5.24
CA VAL A 25 12.39 -7.37 5.44
C VAL A 25 12.88 -8.65 6.10
N ALA A 26 14.02 -9.18 5.66
CA ALA A 26 14.62 -10.35 6.28
C ALA A 26 14.86 -10.09 7.77
N GLY A 27 14.63 -11.10 8.62
CA GLY A 27 14.76 -10.98 10.08
C GLY A 27 16.04 -10.27 10.53
N PRO A 28 17.23 -10.70 10.05
CA PRO A 28 18.52 -10.07 10.39
C PRO A 28 18.68 -8.61 9.93
N SER A 29 17.82 -8.13 9.03
CA SER A 29 17.84 -6.77 8.51
C SER A 29 16.75 -5.87 9.13
N GLN A 30 15.99 -6.37 10.10
CA GLN A 30 15.06 -5.53 10.85
C GLN A 30 15.82 -4.61 11.80
N GLY A 31 15.30 -3.39 12.02
CA GLY A 31 15.96 -2.37 12.86
C GLY A 31 17.06 -1.55 12.18
N SER A 32 17.55 -1.95 10.99
CA SER A 32 18.60 -1.22 10.25
C SER A 32 18.09 -0.18 9.25
N GLY A 33 16.78 0.06 9.20
CA GLY A 33 16.18 1.05 8.29
C GLY A 33 15.89 0.55 6.88
N VAL A 34 16.14 -0.72 6.54
CA VAL A 34 15.83 -1.28 5.20
C VAL A 34 14.36 -1.08 4.82
N GLY A 35 13.42 -1.32 5.76
CA GLY A 35 12.00 -1.07 5.52
C GLY A 35 11.70 0.39 5.16
N VAL A 36 12.35 1.34 5.84
CA VAL A 36 12.22 2.78 5.51
C VAL A 36 12.68 3.06 4.09
N GLY A 37 13.83 2.50 3.68
CA GLY A 37 14.35 2.62 2.32
C GLY A 37 13.36 2.09 1.27
N LEU A 38 12.82 0.89 1.50
CA LEU A 38 11.82 0.28 0.61
C LEU A 38 10.54 1.13 0.51
N LEU A 39 10.06 1.67 1.63
CA LEU A 39 8.85 2.50 1.64
C LEU A 39 9.07 3.84 0.92
N ARG A 40 10.23 4.48 1.13
CA ARG A 40 10.61 5.70 0.40
C ARG A 40 10.71 5.46 -1.10
N ALA A 41 11.30 4.33 -1.52
CA ALA A 41 11.34 3.95 -2.93
C ALA A 41 9.94 3.74 -3.52
N ALA A 42 9.03 3.12 -2.77
CA ALA A 42 7.63 2.96 -3.18
C ALA A 42 6.94 4.32 -3.43
N LEU A 43 7.11 5.26 -2.49
CA LEU A 43 6.54 6.60 -2.58
C LEU A 43 7.12 7.39 -3.74
N ALA A 44 8.44 7.31 -3.96
CA ALA A 44 9.09 7.95 -5.10
C ALA A 44 8.56 7.40 -6.43
N ARG A 45 8.42 6.07 -6.54
CA ARG A 45 7.85 5.44 -7.74
C ARG A 45 6.39 5.80 -7.96
N ALA A 46 5.59 5.90 -6.89
CA ALA A 46 4.20 6.33 -6.99
C ALA A 46 4.07 7.76 -7.54
N ARG A 47 4.93 8.69 -7.10
CA ARG A 47 4.99 10.05 -7.67
C ARG A 47 5.43 10.07 -9.11
N ALA A 48 6.48 9.32 -9.46
CA ALA A 48 6.97 9.23 -10.83
C ALA A 48 5.92 8.65 -11.81
N GLN A 49 4.95 7.90 -11.29
CA GLN A 49 3.84 7.32 -12.06
C GLN A 49 2.53 8.11 -11.90
N SER A 50 2.56 9.28 -11.26
CA SER A 50 1.38 10.13 -11.01
C SER A 50 0.22 9.38 -10.34
N LEU A 51 0.52 8.47 -9.42
CA LEU A 51 -0.49 7.73 -8.68
C LEU A 51 -1.15 8.65 -7.65
N GLY A 52 -2.48 8.66 -7.59
CA GLY A 52 -3.23 9.48 -6.63
C GLY A 52 -3.17 8.94 -5.20
N ALA A 53 -2.93 7.64 -5.03
CA ALA A 53 -2.80 7.02 -3.72
C ALA A 53 -2.00 5.71 -3.76
N LEU A 54 -1.44 5.36 -2.60
CA LEU A 54 -0.90 4.02 -2.31
C LEU A 54 -1.75 3.31 -1.27
N PHE A 55 -1.91 2.01 -1.45
CA PHE A 55 -2.61 1.11 -0.56
C PHE A 55 -1.70 -0.06 -0.15
N THR A 56 -1.96 -0.63 1.02
CA THR A 56 -1.38 -1.89 1.46
C THR A 56 -2.33 -2.61 2.42
N ALA A 57 -2.20 -3.91 2.54
CA ALA A 57 -2.96 -4.73 3.48
C ALA A 57 -1.99 -5.36 4.49
N THR A 58 -2.34 -5.32 5.77
CA THR A 58 -1.52 -5.89 6.84
C THR A 58 -2.37 -6.61 7.87
N THR A 59 -1.93 -7.80 8.27
CA THR A 59 -2.51 -8.54 9.42
C THR A 59 -1.84 -8.13 10.73
N GLY A 60 -0.76 -7.35 10.67
CA GLY A 60 -0.07 -6.81 11.84
C GLY A 60 -0.41 -5.34 12.07
N GLY A 61 0.31 -4.70 13.00
CA GLY A 61 0.03 -3.29 13.36
C GLY A 61 0.35 -2.26 12.28
N GLY A 62 1.07 -2.60 11.21
CA GLY A 62 1.39 -1.67 10.11
C GLY A 62 2.21 -0.44 10.51
N GLY A 63 2.90 -0.47 11.67
CA GLY A 63 3.45 0.73 12.32
C GLY A 63 4.38 1.58 11.45
N LEU A 64 5.18 0.96 10.56
CA LEU A 64 6.01 1.71 9.63
C LEU A 64 5.17 2.53 8.63
N PHE A 65 4.12 1.94 8.07
CA PHE A 65 3.22 2.64 7.15
C PHE A 65 2.51 3.80 7.85
N LEU A 66 2.01 3.56 9.07
CA LEU A 66 1.34 4.60 9.87
C LEU A 66 2.27 5.80 10.16
N ARG A 67 3.52 5.54 10.56
CA ARG A 67 4.54 6.59 10.76
C ARG A 67 4.85 7.39 9.50
N TYR A 68 4.58 6.83 8.31
CA TYR A 68 4.81 7.44 7.01
C TYR A 68 3.53 8.00 6.38
N GLY A 69 2.49 8.24 7.19
CA GLY A 69 1.27 8.94 6.78
C GLY A 69 0.24 8.06 6.07
N PHE A 70 0.37 6.74 6.15
CA PHE A 70 -0.76 5.87 5.83
C PHE A 70 -1.77 5.90 6.97
N ALA A 71 -3.05 5.83 6.63
CA ALA A 71 -4.16 5.76 7.57
C ALA A 71 -5.05 4.54 7.25
N PRO A 72 -5.73 3.95 8.25
CA PRO A 72 -6.77 2.96 8.00
C PRO A 72 -7.81 3.48 7.01
N THR A 73 -8.22 2.64 6.08
CA THR A 73 -9.24 2.97 5.07
C THR A 73 -10.21 1.81 4.90
N THR A 74 -11.24 2.03 4.09
CA THR A 74 -12.24 1.00 3.77
C THR A 74 -11.97 0.37 2.41
N VAL A 75 -12.49 -0.85 2.23
CA VAL A 75 -12.46 -1.58 0.95
C VAL A 75 -13.06 -0.79 -0.21
N ARG A 76 -14.04 0.08 0.07
CA ARG A 76 -14.70 0.93 -0.93
C ARG A 76 -13.75 1.92 -1.59
N LEU A 77 -12.71 2.33 -0.88
CA LEU A 77 -11.75 3.33 -1.37
C LEU A 77 -10.53 2.70 -2.03
N ALA A 78 -10.35 1.39 -1.92
CA ALA A 78 -9.22 0.65 -2.47
C ALA A 78 -9.57 0.08 -3.85
N PRO A 79 -8.56 -0.20 -4.71
CA PRO A 79 -8.82 -0.83 -6.01
C PRO A 79 -9.61 -2.13 -5.87
N SER A 80 -10.80 -2.19 -6.49
CA SER A 80 -11.77 -3.29 -6.39
C SER A 80 -11.16 -4.66 -6.66
N ARG A 81 -10.51 -4.83 -7.82
CA ARG A 81 -9.82 -6.08 -8.20
C ARG A 81 -8.74 -6.53 -7.21
N TRP A 82 -8.10 -5.59 -6.51
CA TRP A 82 -7.12 -5.95 -5.49
C TRP A 82 -7.81 -6.41 -4.21
N VAL A 83 -8.86 -5.71 -3.76
CA VAL A 83 -9.66 -6.13 -2.60
C VAL A 83 -10.21 -7.53 -2.80
N GLU A 84 -10.76 -7.83 -3.98
CA GLU A 84 -11.29 -9.16 -4.33
C GLU A 84 -10.23 -10.27 -4.28
N SER A 85 -8.95 -9.92 -4.43
CA SER A 85 -7.84 -10.87 -4.35
C SER A 85 -7.36 -11.16 -2.92
N LEU A 86 -7.83 -10.39 -1.92
CA LEU A 86 -7.44 -10.60 -0.53
C LEU A 86 -8.18 -11.79 0.06
N ASP A 87 -7.47 -12.64 0.81
CA ASP A 87 -8.09 -13.72 1.58
C ASP A 87 -8.84 -13.13 2.79
N PRO A 88 -10.19 -13.20 2.83
CA PRO A 88 -10.98 -12.62 3.91
C PRO A 88 -10.70 -13.26 5.27
N ARG A 89 -10.18 -14.50 5.30
CA ARG A 89 -9.85 -15.21 6.55
C ARG A 89 -8.66 -14.62 7.28
N ARG A 90 -7.83 -13.82 6.58
CA ARG A 90 -6.67 -13.15 7.19
C ARG A 90 -7.03 -11.88 7.95
N ASP A 91 -8.26 -11.39 7.79
CA ASP A 91 -8.77 -10.16 8.42
C ASP A 91 -7.77 -8.98 8.32
N ALA A 92 -7.20 -8.83 7.11
CA ALA A 92 -6.15 -7.85 6.89
C ALA A 92 -6.74 -6.43 6.89
N ARG A 93 -6.11 -5.53 7.64
CA ARG A 93 -6.46 -4.11 7.66
C ARG A 93 -5.86 -3.42 6.45
N ILE A 94 -6.67 -2.64 5.74
CA ILE A 94 -6.23 -1.84 4.60
C ILE A 94 -5.78 -0.47 5.11
N LEU A 95 -4.56 -0.08 4.72
CA LEU A 95 -4.01 1.24 4.96
C LEU A 95 -3.82 1.97 3.63
N ALA A 96 -4.07 3.28 3.61
CA ALA A 96 -3.91 4.11 2.43
C ALA A 96 -3.20 5.44 2.72
N ARG A 97 -2.52 5.97 1.71
CA ARG A 97 -1.92 7.29 1.71
C ARG A 97 -2.08 7.96 0.35
N THR A 98 -2.55 9.20 0.33
CA THR A 98 -2.48 10.09 -0.84
C THR A 98 -1.01 10.48 -1.11
N VAL A 99 -0.59 10.48 -2.38
CA VAL A 99 0.82 10.61 -2.77
C VAL A 99 1.17 11.96 -3.40
#